data_AF-A0A2G5UI31-F1
#
_entry.id   AF-A0A2G5UI31-F1
#
_cell.length_a   1.000
_cell.length_b   1.000
_cell.length_c   1.000
_cell.angle_alpha   90.00
_cell.angle_beta   90.00
_cell.angle_gamma   90.00
#
_symmetry.space_group_name_H-M   'P 1'
#
loop_
_entity.id
_entity.type
_entity.pdbx_description
1 polymer ?
#
loop_
_entity_poly.entity_id
_entity_poly.type
_entity_poly.pdbx_seq_one_letter_code
_entity_poly.pdbx_strand_id
1 'polypeptide(L)'
;MLLLGVRRTYALERLIDADCPIGAFEENLTEKVLEKHIAPSGMYTYHLNKLAQKFAEIRRKDMINAQRKLAESRECNAYIENQKMILEQKSQEEVNELFAAAMGSTCAPKKTSIKPDYSKYRIVKRSKTSTSSTPTSSSPSSSSSPTSQ
;
A
#
# COMPACT_ATOMS: atom_id res chain seq x y z
N MET A 1 -29.94 33.42 -32.42
CA MET A 1 -30.54 34.77 -32.38
C MET A 1 -29.51 35.73 -31.80
N LEU A 2 -28.71 36.41 -32.65
CA LEU A 2 -27.67 37.35 -32.22
C LEU A 2 -28.33 38.69 -31.85
N LEU A 3 -28.11 39.18 -30.63
CA LEU A 3 -28.71 40.44 -30.15
C LEU A 3 -28.33 41.61 -31.08
N LEU A 4 -29.34 42.16 -31.76
CA LEU A 4 -29.21 43.36 -32.58
C LEU A 4 -29.04 44.61 -31.71
N GLY A 5 -27.94 45.31 -31.95
CA GLY A 5 -27.86 46.78 -31.90
C GLY A 5 -27.72 47.45 -30.54
N VAL A 6 -28.74 47.41 -29.68
CA VAL A 6 -28.91 48.46 -28.66
C VAL A 6 -28.44 48.05 -27.26
N ARG A 7 -28.30 46.74 -26.99
CA ARG A 7 -27.90 46.23 -25.66
C ARG A 7 -26.56 45.50 -25.64
N ARG A 8 -25.71 45.68 -26.66
CA ARG A 8 -24.42 44.97 -26.74
C ARG A 8 -23.46 45.41 -25.63
N THR A 9 -23.36 46.71 -25.37
CA THR A 9 -22.59 47.25 -24.24
C THR A 9 -23.09 46.67 -22.92
N TYR A 10 -24.39 46.78 -22.67
CA TYR A 10 -25.02 46.23 -21.46
C TYR A 10 -24.80 44.73 -21.32
N ALA A 11 -24.93 43.95 -22.39
CA ALA A 11 -24.67 42.51 -22.36
C ALA A 11 -23.20 42.19 -22.04
N LEU A 12 -22.26 42.97 -22.59
CA LEU A 12 -20.83 42.84 -22.30
C LEU A 12 -20.50 43.21 -20.86
N GLU A 13 -21.08 44.29 -20.32
CA GLU A 13 -20.96 44.67 -18.91
C GLU A 13 -21.49 43.57 -18.00
N ARG A 14 -22.68 43.02 -18.29
CA ARG A 14 -23.25 41.91 -17.51
C ARG A 14 -22.39 40.65 -17.59
N LEU A 15 -21.74 40.40 -18.72
CA LEU A 15 -20.80 39.29 -18.89
C LEU A 15 -19.51 39.51 -18.08
N ILE A 16 -19.04 40.75 -17.98
CA ILE A 16 -17.91 41.15 -17.13
C ILE A 16 -18.27 40.97 -15.65
N ASP A 17 -19.48 41.28 -15.25
CA ASP A 17 -19.92 41.18 -13.85
C ASP A 17 -20.35 39.75 -13.44
N ALA A 18 -20.65 38.87 -14.41
CA ALA A 18 -21.13 37.52 -14.13
C ALA A 18 -20.10 36.66 -13.38
N ASP A 19 -20.41 36.22 -12.15
CA ASP A 19 -19.51 35.31 -11.42
C ASP A 19 -19.77 33.87 -11.86
N CYS A 20 -18.93 33.37 -12.76
CA CYS A 20 -19.06 32.02 -13.34
C CYS A 20 -17.68 31.35 -13.44
N PRO A 21 -17.62 30.01 -13.29
CA PRO A 21 -16.38 29.26 -13.49
C PRO A 21 -15.97 29.31 -14.97
N ILE A 22 -14.67 29.13 -15.26
CA ILE A 22 -14.16 29.21 -16.62
C ILE A 22 -14.83 28.21 -17.57
N GLY A 23 -15.18 27.03 -17.07
CA GLY A 23 -15.85 25.97 -17.85
C GLY A 23 -17.16 26.43 -18.50
N ALA A 24 -17.95 27.26 -17.81
CA ALA A 24 -19.19 27.79 -18.39
C ALA A 24 -18.92 28.67 -19.62
N PHE A 25 -17.81 29.42 -19.63
CA PHE A 25 -17.44 30.25 -20.77
C PHE A 25 -16.86 29.42 -21.92
N GLU A 26 -16.10 28.37 -21.60
CA GLU A 26 -15.48 27.44 -22.57
C GLU A 26 -16.54 26.58 -23.27
N GLU A 27 -17.47 26.00 -22.52
CA GLU A 27 -18.60 25.21 -23.05
C GLU A 27 -19.45 26.02 -24.04
N ASN A 28 -19.69 27.29 -23.72
CA ASN A 28 -20.46 28.19 -24.57
C ASN A 28 -19.61 28.87 -25.67
N LEU A 29 -18.32 28.52 -25.79
CA LEU A 29 -17.38 29.09 -26.76
C LEU A 29 -17.36 30.63 -26.73
N THR A 30 -17.51 31.21 -25.55
CA THR A 30 -17.76 32.65 -25.37
C THR A 30 -16.63 33.48 -25.97
N GLU A 31 -15.38 33.10 -25.72
CA GLU A 31 -14.19 33.78 -26.25
C GLU A 31 -14.17 33.79 -27.80
N LYS A 32 -14.51 32.66 -28.43
CA LYS A 32 -14.60 32.55 -29.91
C LYS A 32 -15.76 33.37 -30.48
N VAL A 33 -16.90 33.42 -29.79
CA VAL A 33 -18.06 34.20 -30.23
C VAL A 33 -17.74 35.69 -30.16
N LEU A 34 -17.08 36.15 -29.09
CA LEU A 34 -16.64 37.53 -28.93
C LEU A 34 -15.62 37.92 -30.02
N GLU A 35 -14.65 37.06 -30.28
CA GLU A 35 -13.63 37.27 -31.31
C GLU A 35 -14.25 37.35 -32.71
N LYS A 36 -15.21 36.47 -33.04
CA LYS A 36 -15.81 36.43 -34.38
C LYS A 36 -16.81 37.58 -34.63
N HIS A 37 -17.60 37.95 -33.63
CA HIS A 37 -18.76 38.82 -33.83
C HIS A 37 -18.61 40.22 -33.24
N ILE A 38 -17.68 40.44 -32.30
CA ILE A 38 -17.55 41.71 -31.58
C ILE A 38 -16.19 42.36 -31.85
N ALA A 39 -15.09 41.60 -31.89
CA ALA A 39 -13.76 42.13 -32.16
C ALA A 39 -13.62 42.88 -33.50
N PRO A 40 -14.22 42.44 -34.62
CA PRO A 40 -14.09 43.13 -35.91
C PRO A 40 -14.71 44.53 -35.92
N SER A 41 -15.61 44.82 -34.97
CA SER A 41 -16.27 46.12 -34.91
C SER A 41 -15.37 47.23 -34.36
N GLY A 42 -14.28 46.92 -33.66
CA GLY A 42 -13.36 47.90 -33.04
C GLY A 42 -13.96 48.75 -31.90
N MET A 43 -15.28 48.89 -31.82
CA MET A 43 -16.00 49.74 -30.86
C MET A 43 -15.99 49.23 -29.41
N TYR A 44 -15.70 47.94 -29.20
CA TYR A 44 -15.85 47.28 -27.90
C TYR A 44 -14.51 46.80 -27.31
N THR A 45 -13.39 47.31 -27.80
CA THR A 45 -12.03 46.93 -27.36
C THR A 45 -11.83 46.98 -25.86
N TYR A 46 -12.35 48.02 -25.19
CA TYR A 46 -12.31 48.12 -23.72
C TYR A 46 -12.97 46.92 -23.01
N HIS A 47 -14.18 46.55 -23.45
CA HIS A 47 -14.93 45.45 -22.86
C HIS A 47 -14.26 44.11 -23.14
N LEU A 48 -13.75 43.93 -24.36
CA LEU A 48 -13.01 42.73 -24.77
C LEU A 48 -11.73 42.56 -23.95
N ASN A 49 -10.98 43.65 -23.72
CA ASN A 49 -9.78 43.61 -22.88
C ASN A 49 -10.12 43.25 -21.42
N LYS A 50 -11.20 43.81 -20.87
CA LYS A 50 -11.67 43.44 -19.52
C LYS A 50 -12.08 41.97 -19.44
N LEU A 51 -12.81 41.45 -20.43
CA LEU A 51 -13.21 40.05 -20.49
C LEU A 51 -11.99 39.13 -20.62
N ALA A 52 -11.03 39.48 -21.46
CA ALA A 52 -9.77 38.74 -21.61
C ALA A 52 -8.98 38.69 -20.29
N GLN A 53 -8.87 39.83 -19.60
CA GLN A 53 -8.23 39.91 -18.28
C GLN A 53 -8.96 39.02 -17.27
N LYS A 54 -10.29 39.09 -17.23
CA LYS A 54 -11.12 38.25 -16.35
C LYS A 54 -10.91 36.76 -16.63
N PHE A 55 -10.94 36.32 -17.89
CA PHE A 55 -10.70 34.91 -18.23
C PHE A 55 -9.30 34.47 -17.82
N ALA A 56 -8.28 35.31 -18.02
CA ALA A 56 -6.93 35.02 -17.56
C ALA A 56 -6.84 34.94 -16.02
N GLU A 57 -7.56 35.80 -15.30
CA GLU A 57 -7.63 35.78 -13.83
C GLU A 57 -8.30 34.52 -13.30
N ILE A 58 -9.43 34.12 -13.89
CA ILE A 58 -10.14 32.89 -13.49
C ILE A 58 -9.24 31.67 -13.74
N ARG A 59 -8.64 31.54 -14.94
CA ARG A 59 -7.71 30.45 -15.26
C ARG A 59 -6.52 30.39 -14.29
N ARG A 60 -5.97 31.55 -13.91
CA ARG A 60 -4.87 31.63 -12.94
C ARG A 60 -5.29 31.15 -11.56
N LYS A 61 -6.46 31.59 -11.07
CA LYS A 61 -7.01 31.14 -9.79
C LYS A 61 -7.26 29.63 -9.78
N ASP A 62 -7.84 29.10 -10.86
CA ASP A 62 -8.12 27.67 -10.99
C ASP A 62 -6.83 26.84 -10.99
N MET A 63 -5.80 27.30 -11.71
CA MET A 63 -4.48 26.65 -11.70
C MET A 63 -3.84 26.65 -10.30
N ILE A 64 -3.87 27.78 -9.59
CA ILE A 64 -3.32 27.88 -8.22
C ILE A 64 -4.09 26.94 -7.27
N ASN A 65 -5.41 26.91 -7.37
CA ASN A 65 -6.25 26.02 -6.56
C ASN A 65 -5.97 24.55 -6.87
N ALA A 66 -5.79 24.19 -8.14
CA ALA A 66 -5.42 22.83 -8.54
C ALA A 66 -4.04 22.44 -7.99
N GLN A 67 -3.05 23.34 -8.08
CA GLN A 67 -1.72 23.12 -7.51
C GLN A 67 -1.76 22.95 -5.99
N ARG A 68 -2.53 23.79 -5.29
CA ARG A 68 -2.72 23.68 -3.83
C ARG A 68 -3.32 22.33 -3.45
N LYS A 69 -4.42 21.92 -4.11
CA LYS A 69 -5.06 20.61 -3.86
C LYS A 69 -4.11 19.45 -4.13
N LEU A 70 -3.26 19.55 -5.16
CA LEU A 70 -2.24 18.54 -5.45
C LEU A 70 -1.17 18.48 -4.35
N ALA A 71 -0.72 19.63 -3.85
CA ALA A 71 0.24 19.70 -2.75
C ALA A 71 -0.35 19.10 -1.46
N GLU A 72 -1.56 19.51 -1.08
CA GLU A 72 -2.29 18.96 0.08
C GLU A 72 -2.49 17.44 -0.04
N SER A 73 -2.85 16.95 -1.23
CA SER A 73 -2.99 15.52 -1.49
C SER A 73 -1.65 14.78 -1.35
N ARG A 74 -0.55 15.37 -1.84
CA ARG A 74 0.79 14.78 -1.72
C ARG A 74 1.25 14.69 -0.27
N GLU A 75 1.00 15.73 0.51
CA GLU A 75 1.31 15.76 1.95
C GLU A 75 0.49 14.72 2.71
N CYS A 76 -0.82 14.62 2.42
CA CYS A 76 -1.69 13.60 3.00
C CYS A 76 -1.21 12.18 2.67
N ASN A 77 -0.87 11.91 1.41
CA ASN A 77 -0.36 10.62 0.99
C ASN A 77 0.98 10.27 1.67
N ALA A 78 1.88 11.24 1.81
CA ALA A 78 3.15 11.04 2.50
C ALA A 78 2.95 10.69 3.98
N TYR A 79 1.98 11.34 4.64
CA TYR A 79 1.63 11.04 6.02
C TYR A 79 1.07 9.62 6.18
N ILE A 80 0.17 9.20 5.29
CA ILE A 80 -0.41 7.85 5.30
C ILE A 80 0.68 6.78 5.15
N GLU A 81 1.57 6.95 4.16
CA GLU A 81 2.67 6.01 3.94
C GLU A 81 3.63 5.96 5.14
N ASN A 82 3.93 7.10 5.77
CA ASN A 82 4.77 7.14 6.96
C ASN A 82 4.13 6.38 8.14
N GLN A 83 2.85 6.58 8.39
CA GLN A 83 2.13 5.88 9.47
C GLN A 83 2.06 4.38 9.23
N LYS A 84 1.89 3.96 7.97
CA LYS A 84 1.93 2.54 7.58
C LYS A 84 3.29 1.93 7.88
N MET A 85 4.38 2.61 7.52
CA MET A 85 5.75 2.16 7.80
C MET A 85 6.02 2.00 9.30
N ILE A 86 5.57 2.97 10.12
CA ILE A 86 5.73 2.91 11.58
C ILE A 86 4.99 1.70 12.17
N LEU A 87 3.77 1.44 11.71
CA LEU A 87 2.98 0.29 12.16
C LEU A 87 3.64 -1.03 11.76
N GLU A 88 4.15 -1.13 10.53
CA GLU A 88 4.81 -2.32 10.02
C GLU A 88 6.13 -2.59 10.78
N GLN A 89 6.92 -1.56 11.06
CA GLN A 89 8.12 -1.67 11.88
C GLN A 89 7.80 -2.15 13.29
N LYS A 90 6.79 -1.55 13.96
CA LYS A 90 6.38 -1.98 15.30
C LYS A 90 5.91 -3.43 15.33
N SER A 91 5.16 -3.86 14.31
CA SER A 91 4.73 -5.25 14.18
C SER A 91 5.93 -6.19 14.05
N GLN A 92 6.94 -5.80 13.29
CA GLN A 92 8.15 -6.61 13.12
C GLN A 92 9.00 -6.66 14.41
N GLU A 93 9.09 -5.55 15.14
CA GLU A 93 9.75 -5.48 16.45
C GLU A 93 9.07 -6.40 17.48
N GLU A 94 7.74 -6.41 17.53
CA GLU A 94 6.97 -7.30 18.42
C GLU A 94 7.22 -8.78 18.09
N VAL A 95 7.21 -9.15 16.81
CA VAL A 95 7.54 -10.51 16.36
C VAL A 95 8.97 -10.91 16.77
N ASN A 96 9.93 -9.99 16.62
CA ASN A 96 11.31 -10.22 17.01
C ASN A 96 11.45 -10.40 18.53
N GLU A 97 10.72 -9.63 19.35
CA GLU A 97 10.71 -9.77 20.80
C GLU A 97 10.16 -11.14 21.22
N LEU A 98 9.02 -11.56 20.65
CA LEU A 98 8.44 -12.89 20.86
C LEU A 98 9.43 -14.00 20.53
N PHE A 99 10.14 -13.86 19.41
CA PHE A 99 11.16 -14.83 19.00
C PHE A 99 12.34 -14.86 19.99
N ALA A 100 12.84 -13.70 20.42
CA ALA A 100 13.92 -13.60 21.39
C ALA A 100 13.53 -14.19 22.75
N ALA A 101 12.31 -13.91 23.23
CA ALA A 101 11.76 -14.47 24.46
C ALA A 101 11.66 -16.00 24.37
N ALA A 102 11.15 -16.55 23.26
CA ALA A 102 11.07 -17.98 23.05
C ALA A 102 12.46 -18.64 23.04
N MET A 103 13.42 -18.08 22.29
CA MET A 103 14.79 -18.59 22.23
C MET A 103 15.50 -18.54 23.59
N GLY A 104 15.36 -17.44 24.34
CA GLY A 104 15.93 -17.30 25.69
C GLY A 104 15.30 -18.25 26.74
N SER A 105 14.03 -18.63 26.55
CA SER A 105 13.33 -19.57 27.44
C SER A 105 13.77 -21.03 27.26
N THR A 106 14.36 -21.37 26.12
CA THR A 106 14.90 -22.71 25.86
C THR A 106 16.26 -22.94 26.53
N CYS A 107 16.34 -22.74 27.84
CA CYS A 107 17.42 -23.33 28.61
C CYS A 107 17.16 -24.85 28.62
N ALA A 108 17.78 -25.56 27.68
CA ALA A 108 17.65 -26.99 27.53
C ALA A 108 17.85 -27.64 28.91
N PRO A 109 16.90 -28.45 29.41
CA PRO A 109 17.12 -29.17 30.64
C PRO A 109 18.37 -30.01 30.41
N LYS A 110 19.44 -29.74 31.17
CA LYS A 110 20.64 -30.57 31.17
C LYS A 110 20.13 -32.00 31.37
N LYS A 111 20.20 -32.82 30.32
CA LYS A 111 19.81 -34.23 30.38
C LYS A 111 20.71 -34.88 31.41
N THR A 112 20.26 -34.91 32.67
CA THR A 112 20.85 -35.76 33.68
C THR A 112 20.48 -37.17 33.25
N SER A 113 21.46 -37.87 32.69
CA SER A 113 21.37 -39.30 32.40
C SER A 113 21.24 -40.04 33.73
N ILE A 114 20.04 -40.06 34.31
CA ILE A 114 19.72 -40.89 35.46
C ILE A 114 19.57 -42.31 34.91
N LYS A 115 20.65 -43.10 35.01
CA LYS A 115 20.60 -44.52 34.68
C LYS A 115 19.66 -45.20 35.69
N PRO A 116 18.65 -45.96 35.24
CA PRO A 116 17.79 -46.69 36.15
C PRO A 116 18.62 -47.72 36.93
N ASP A 117 18.46 -47.75 38.25
CA ASP A 117 19.12 -48.75 39.08
C ASP A 117 18.36 -50.08 39.01
N TYR A 118 18.99 -51.08 38.38
CA TYR A 118 18.47 -52.42 38.26
C TYR A 118 18.97 -53.37 39.37
N SER A 119 19.76 -52.88 40.34
CA SER A 119 20.32 -53.67 41.45
C SER A 119 19.25 -54.39 42.29
N LYS A 120 18.04 -53.81 42.36
CA LYS A 120 16.88 -54.39 43.05
C LYS A 120 16.24 -55.58 42.32
N TYR A 121 16.52 -55.78 41.04
CA TYR A 121 15.97 -56.87 40.25
C TYR A 121 17.01 -57.99 40.07
N ARG A 122 17.03 -58.97 41.00
CA ARG A 122 17.81 -60.20 40.80
C ARG A 122 17.08 -61.13 39.85
N ILE A 123 17.55 -61.21 38.62
CA ILE A 123 17.12 -62.25 37.67
C ILE A 123 17.77 -63.57 38.11
N VAL A 124 17.00 -64.43 38.77
CA VAL A 124 17.44 -65.80 39.09
C VAL A 124 17.15 -66.70 37.89
N LYS A 125 18.20 -67.31 37.31
CA LYS A 125 18.02 -68.35 36.29
C LYS A 125 17.34 -69.55 36.94
N ARG A 126 16.19 -69.98 36.41
CA ARG A 126 15.60 -71.27 36.80
C ARG A 126 16.54 -72.38 36.32
N SER A 127 16.95 -73.25 37.25
CA SER A 127 17.66 -74.49 36.94
C SER A 127 16.80 -75.28 35.96
N LYS A 128 17.34 -75.62 34.79
CA LYS A 128 16.67 -76.54 33.86
C LYS A 128 16.66 -77.93 34.52
N THR A 129 15.48 -78.42 34.87
CA THR A 129 15.26 -79.83 35.13
C THR A 129 15.68 -80.59 33.86
N SER A 130 16.63 -81.51 34.00
CA SER A 130 17.19 -82.30 32.90
C SER A 130 16.11 -83.14 32.24
N THR A 131 15.67 -82.74 31.05
CA THR A 131 15.14 -83.68 30.06
C THR A 131 15.95 -83.49 28.79
N SER A 132 16.72 -84.53 28.48
CA SER A 132 17.65 -84.63 27.37
C SER A 132 16.91 -84.53 26.02
N SER A 133 17.38 -83.65 25.14
CA SER A 133 17.57 -83.93 23.71
C SER A 133 18.25 -82.73 23.03
N THR A 134 19.35 -83.01 22.32
CA THR A 134 20.06 -82.12 21.39
C THR A 134 20.55 -83.00 20.22
N PRO A 135 20.96 -82.48 19.04
CA PRO A 135 20.91 -81.09 18.53
C PRO A 135 20.52 -80.99 17.02
N THR A 136 20.45 -79.77 16.47
CA THR A 136 20.77 -79.44 15.04
C THR A 136 20.93 -77.91 14.93
N SER A 137 22.15 -77.36 14.92
CA SER A 137 22.88 -76.79 13.75
C SER A 137 21.96 -76.12 12.69
N SER A 138 22.16 -74.89 12.17
CA SER A 138 23.35 -74.05 12.04
C SER A 138 23.00 -72.65 11.44
N SER A 139 23.80 -71.65 11.85
CA SER A 139 24.37 -70.51 11.09
C SER A 139 23.54 -69.29 10.62
N PRO A 140 24.22 -68.10 10.48
CA PRO A 140 23.60 -66.77 10.48
C PRO A 140 23.49 -66.16 9.06
N SER A 141 22.49 -65.30 8.84
CA SER A 141 22.39 -64.48 7.62
C SER A 141 22.80 -63.03 7.88
N SER A 142 24.02 -62.70 7.47
CA SER A 142 24.50 -61.35 7.20
C SER A 142 23.90 -60.84 5.88
N SER A 143 23.37 -59.62 5.85
CA SER A 143 23.28 -58.86 4.60
C SER A 143 23.49 -57.36 4.84
N SER A 144 24.25 -56.81 3.90
CA SER A 144 25.00 -55.56 3.89
C SER A 144 24.18 -54.34 3.43
N SER A 145 24.57 -53.17 3.93
CA SER A 145 24.17 -51.85 3.46
C SER A 145 24.50 -51.60 1.99
N PRO A 146 23.71 -50.80 1.26
CA PRO A 146 24.18 -50.07 0.09
C PRO A 146 24.32 -48.57 0.41
N THR A 147 25.53 -48.05 0.20
CA THR A 147 25.79 -46.61 0.04
C THR A 147 25.54 -46.26 -1.42
N SER A 148 24.75 -45.23 -1.70
CA SER A 148 24.65 -44.62 -3.03
C SER A 148 25.20 -43.19 -2.99
N GLN A 149 25.92 -42.88 -4.07
CA GLN A 149 26.66 -41.67 -4.39
C GLN A 149 25.78 -40.42 -4.51
#